data_AF-A0AAD5QPX0-F1
#
_entry.id   AF-A0AAD5QPX0-F1
#
_cell.length_a   1.000
_cell.length_b   1.000
_cell.length_c   1.000
_cell.angle_alpha   90.00
_cell.angle_beta   90.00
_cell.angle_gamma   90.00
#
_symmetry.space_group_name_H-M   'P 1'
#
loop_
_entity.id
_entity.type
_entity.pdbx_description
1 polymer ?
#
loop_
_entity_poly.entity_id
_entity_poly.type
_entity_poly.pdbx_seq_one_letter_code
_entity_poly.pdbx_strand_id
1 'polypeptide(L)'
;MTDAVRNAFLDMHNFYRSIVATGRAVDKIDKRAPKAAAMPKLKYSCELEQSATYHAGFCKFSHSKADDVGENLYTIDTPGFDKRTIAEIVRYALVSILL
;
A
#
# COMPACT_ATOMS: atom_id res chain seq x y z
N MET A 1 11.86 -5.96 -9.79
CA MET A 1 10.39 -6.09 -9.64
C MET A 1 9.81 -6.57 -10.97
N THR A 2 8.76 -7.39 -11.00
CA THR A 2 8.07 -7.77 -12.25
C THR A 2 6.78 -6.98 -12.42
N ASP A 3 6.31 -6.77 -13.64
CA ASP A 3 5.07 -6.01 -13.91
C ASP A 3 3.85 -6.63 -13.23
N ALA A 4 3.79 -7.95 -13.12
CA ALA A 4 2.74 -8.64 -12.38
C ALA A 4 2.68 -8.21 -10.90
N VAL A 5 3.83 -8.02 -10.24
CA VAL A 5 3.88 -7.54 -8.85
C VAL A 5 3.53 -6.06 -8.78
N ARG A 6 4.04 -5.24 -9.71
CA ARG A 6 3.73 -3.80 -9.78
C ARG A 6 2.22 -3.55 -9.90
N ASN A 7 1.59 -4.26 -10.84
CA ASN A 7 0.15 -4.18 -11.07
C ASN A 7 -0.63 -4.67 -9.87
N ALA A 8 -0.23 -5.78 -9.24
CA ALA A 8 -0.89 -6.26 -8.03
C ALA A 8 -0.92 -5.19 -6.92
N PHE A 9 0.21 -4.53 -6.63
CA PHE A 9 0.24 -3.45 -5.64
C PHE A 9 -0.61 -2.25 -6.06
N LEU A 10 -0.48 -1.77 -7.30
CA LEU A 10 -1.21 -0.60 -7.77
C LEU A 10 -2.72 -0.83 -7.79
N ASP A 11 -3.16 -1.99 -8.28
CA ASP A 11 -4.56 -2.37 -8.41
C ASP A 11 -5.19 -2.56 -7.03
N MET A 12 -4.51 -3.24 -6.11
CA MET A 12 -5.02 -3.41 -4.74
C MET A 12 -5.14 -2.07 -4.00
N HIS A 13 -4.17 -1.16 -4.14
CA HIS A 13 -4.31 0.18 -3.55
C HIS A 13 -5.51 0.92 -4.13
N ASN A 14 -5.65 0.95 -5.46
CA ASN A 14 -6.74 1.67 -6.12
C ASN A 14 -8.11 1.05 -5.84
N PHE A 15 -8.19 -0.28 -5.72
CA PHE A 15 -9.40 -1.00 -5.35
C PHE A 15 -9.91 -0.57 -3.96
N TYR A 16 -9.05 -0.61 -2.95
CA TYR A 16 -9.44 -0.21 -1.59
C TYR A 16 -9.70 1.30 -1.48
N ARG A 17 -8.93 2.15 -2.18
CA ARG A 17 -9.24 3.59 -2.28
C ARG A 17 -10.63 3.84 -2.85
N SER A 18 -11.07 3.04 -3.83
CA SER A 18 -12.43 3.12 -4.39
C SER A 18 -13.51 2.68 -3.40
N ILE A 19 -13.27 1.60 -2.65
CA ILE A 19 -14.19 1.12 -1.59
C ILE A 19 -14.39 2.20 -0.52
N VAL A 20 -13.30 2.84 -0.09
CA VAL A 20 -13.33 3.95 0.87
C VAL A 20 -14.06 5.15 0.29
N ALA A 21 -13.69 5.58 -0.92
CA ALA A 21 -14.27 6.76 -1.55
C ALA A 21 -15.79 6.67 -1.71
N THR A 22 -16.31 5.46 -1.94
CA THR A 22 -17.74 5.19 -2.09
C THR A 22 -18.49 4.96 -0.77
N GLY A 23 -17.78 5.03 0.36
CA GLY A 23 -18.33 4.79 1.70
C GLY A 23 -18.80 3.35 1.90
N ARG A 24 -18.13 2.39 1.25
CA ARG A 24 -18.42 0.95 1.36
C ARG A 24 -17.46 0.24 2.31
N ALA A 25 -16.36 0.87 2.70
CA ALA A 25 -15.42 0.33 3.68
C ALA A 25 -16.08 0.26 5.06
N VAL A 26 -16.04 -0.91 5.70
CA VAL A 26 -16.50 -1.10 7.07
C VAL A 26 -15.36 -0.73 8.01
N ASP A 27 -15.64 0.12 8.99
CA ASP A 27 -14.72 0.52 10.06
C ASP A 27 -14.98 -0.32 11.32
N LYS A 28 -13.94 -0.50 12.15
CA LYS A 28 -13.94 -1.35 13.35
C LYS A 28 -14.94 -0.94 14.43
N ILE A 29 -15.52 0.25 14.33
CA ILE A 29 -16.45 0.84 15.31
C ILE A 29 -17.92 0.67 14.86
N ASP A 30 -18.22 -0.22 13.91
CA ASP A 30 -19.56 -0.48 13.34
C ASP A 30 -20.14 0.63 12.43
N LYS A 31 -19.30 1.57 11.97
CA LYS A 31 -19.68 2.55 10.96
C LYS A 31 -18.96 2.28 9.65
N ARG A 32 -19.54 2.74 8.54
CA ARG A 32 -18.82 2.78 7.26
C ARG A 32 -17.95 4.02 7.22
N ALA A 33 -16.81 3.94 6.54
CA ALA A 33 -15.98 5.11 6.25
C ALA A 33 -16.82 6.19 5.53
N PRO A 34 -16.61 7.48 5.83
CA PRO A 34 -17.29 8.55 5.11
C PRO A 34 -16.90 8.53 3.62
N LYS A 35 -17.84 8.94 2.76
CA LYS A 35 -17.54 9.11 1.34
C LYS A 35 -16.49 10.20 1.17
N ALA A 36 -15.50 9.94 0.33
CA ALA A 36 -14.49 10.95 0.00
C ALA A 36 -15.02 11.88 -1.10
N ALA A 37 -14.84 13.19 -0.95
CA ALA A 37 -15.25 14.17 -1.96
C ALA A 37 -14.42 14.05 -3.26
N ALA A 38 -13.11 13.78 -3.13
CA ALA A 38 -12.20 13.62 -4.26
C ALA A 38 -11.02 12.70 -3.88
N MET A 39 -11.18 11.39 -4.07
CA MET A 39 -10.10 10.41 -3.85
C MET A 39 -9.34 10.16 -5.16
N PRO A 40 -8.09 10.62 -5.32
CA PRO A 40 -7.36 10.45 -6.58
C PRO A 40 -6.97 8.99 -6.81
N LYS A 41 -6.97 8.56 -8.08
CA LYS A 41 -6.42 7.28 -8.50
C LYS A 41 -4.89 7.35 -8.50
N LEU A 42 -4.23 6.38 -7.88
CA LEU A 42 -2.77 6.29 -7.91
C LEU A 42 -2.28 5.84 -9.28
N LYS A 43 -1.06 6.28 -9.62
CA LYS A 43 -0.28 5.82 -10.76
C LYS A 43 1.04 5.23 -10.25
N TYR A 44 1.57 4.27 -10.98
CA TYR A 44 2.89 3.72 -10.67
C TYR A 44 3.98 4.77 -10.88
N SER A 45 4.98 4.79 -10.00
CA SER A 45 6.19 5.60 -10.17
C SER A 45 7.43 4.72 -10.05
N CYS A 46 8.26 4.72 -11.09
CA CYS A 46 9.53 4.00 -11.10
C CYS A 46 10.54 4.61 -10.11
N GLU A 47 10.48 5.92 -9.88
CA GLU A 47 11.35 6.63 -8.92
C GLU A 47 11.05 6.17 -7.48
N LEU A 48 9.76 6.06 -7.12
CA LEU A 48 9.36 5.52 -5.82
C LEU A 48 9.70 4.04 -5.68
N GLU A 49 9.56 3.23 -6.74
CA GLU A 49 10.02 1.83 -6.74
C GLU A 49 11.54 1.74 -6.47
N GLN A 50 12.33 2.59 -7.13
CA GLN A 50 13.77 2.59 -6.99
C GLN A 50 14.18 2.94 -5.56
N SER A 51 13.56 3.97 -4.98
CA SER A 51 13.77 4.35 -3.57
C SER A 51 13.39 3.21 -2.61
N ALA A 52 12.18 2.64 -2.78
CA ALA A 52 11.72 1.53 -1.95
C ALA A 52 12.61 0.28 -2.08
N THR A 53 13.08 -0.03 -3.29
CA THR A 53 13.98 -1.17 -3.55
C THR A 53 15.35 -0.94 -2.92
N TYR A 54 15.90 0.27 -3.04
CA TYR A 54 17.16 0.65 -2.40
C TYR A 54 17.06 0.48 -0.88
N HIS A 55 16.00 1.01 -0.26
CA HIS A 55 15.80 0.90 1.18
C HIS A 55 15.56 -0.55 1.64
N ALA A 56 14.75 -1.31 0.92
CA ALA A 56 14.51 -2.73 1.21
C ALA A 56 15.79 -3.58 1.12
N GLY A 57 16.77 -3.17 0.29
CA GLY A 57 18.06 -3.84 0.15
C GLY A 57 18.92 -3.84 1.42
N PHE A 58 18.66 -2.95 2.38
CA PHE A 58 19.35 -2.98 3.68
C PHE A 58 18.86 -4.11 4.59
N CYS A 59 17.73 -4.76 4.26
CA CYS A 59 17.12 -5.81 5.08
C CYS A 59 16.90 -5.37 6.55
N LYS A 60 16.54 -4.10 6.77
CA LYS A 60 16.22 -3.54 8.09
C LYS A 60 14.76 -3.14 8.13
N PHE A 61 14.03 -3.65 9.12
CA PHE A 61 12.64 -3.26 9.36
C PHE A 61 12.57 -1.93 10.11
N SER A 62 12.86 -0.85 9.41
CA SER A 62 12.83 0.53 9.90
C SER A 62 12.50 1.47 8.76
N HIS A 63 11.81 2.58 9.03
CA HIS A 63 11.57 3.60 8.00
C HIS A 63 12.87 4.20 7.45
N SER A 64 12.83 4.64 6.19
CA SER A 64 13.90 5.45 5.63
C SER A 64 13.85 6.87 6.22
N LYS A 65 14.87 7.68 5.90
CA LYS A 65 14.93 9.09 6.29
C LYS A 65 14.36 10.03 5.23
N ALA A 66 13.53 9.53 4.32
CA ALA A 66 12.93 10.36 3.28
C ALA A 66 11.80 11.20 3.89
N ASP A 67 11.92 12.53 3.80
CA ASP A 67 10.99 13.46 4.46
C ASP A 67 9.78 13.82 3.56
N ASP A 68 9.81 13.50 2.27
CA ASP A 68 8.85 13.95 1.25
C ASP A 68 7.93 12.84 0.72
N VAL A 69 8.12 11.59 1.15
CA VAL A 69 7.32 10.44 0.73
C VAL A 69 6.83 9.62 1.92
N GLY A 70 5.58 9.17 1.86
CA GLY A 70 5.04 8.24 2.84
C GLY A 70 5.53 6.81 2.60
N GLU A 71 5.81 6.07 3.66
CA GLU A 71 6.27 4.68 3.59
C GLU A 71 5.38 3.73 4.37
N ASN A 72 5.13 2.55 3.78
CA ASN A 72 4.57 1.39 4.47
C ASN A 72 5.58 0.24 4.36
N LEU A 73 5.86 -0.45 5.48
CA LEU A 73 6.80 -1.55 5.55
C LEU A 73 6.11 -2.86 5.90
N TYR A 74 6.60 -3.95 5.32
CA TYR A 74 6.18 -5.30 5.67
C TYR A 74 7.34 -6.27 5.47
N THR A 75 7.49 -7.25 6.37
CA THR A 75 8.51 -8.30 6.28
C THR A 75 7.88 -9.68 6.44
N ILE A 76 8.49 -10.66 5.79
CA ILE A 76 8.17 -12.07 5.92
C ILE A 76 9.48 -12.87 5.89
N ASP A 77 9.61 -13.84 6.77
CA ASP A 77 10.84 -14.63 6.92
C ASP A 77 10.89 -15.84 5.98
N THR A 78 9.83 -16.06 5.18
CA THR A 78 9.73 -17.19 4.25
C THR A 78 10.49 -16.90 2.96
N PRO A 79 11.56 -17.65 2.63
CA PRO A 79 12.31 -17.46 1.39
C PRO A 79 11.43 -17.76 0.17
N GLY A 80 11.62 -17.00 -0.91
CA GLY A 80 10.89 -17.22 -2.17
C GLY A 80 9.39 -16.93 -2.11
N PHE A 81 8.90 -16.26 -1.06
CA PHE A 81 7.49 -15.90 -0.92
C PHE A 81 6.99 -15.08 -2.11
N ASP A 82 5.80 -15.42 -2.61
CA ASP A 82 5.18 -14.70 -3.72
C ASP A 82 4.81 -13.27 -3.28
N LYS A 83 5.50 -12.30 -3.86
CA LYS A 83 5.31 -10.88 -3.53
C LYS A 83 3.91 -10.37 -3.90
N ARG A 84 3.18 -11.06 -4.80
CA ARG A 84 1.80 -10.69 -5.14
C ARG A 84 0.85 -10.89 -3.97
N THR A 85 1.09 -11.89 -3.13
CA THR A 85 0.29 -12.12 -1.91
C THR A 85 0.44 -10.97 -0.92
N ILE A 86 1.60 -10.30 -0.90
CA ILE A 86 1.82 -9.10 -0.09
C ILE A 86 0.89 -7.95 -0.56
N ALA A 87 0.58 -7.86 -1.85
CA ALA A 87 -0.33 -6.81 -2.33
C ALA A 87 -1.74 -6.89 -1.70
N GLU A 88 -2.18 -8.08 -1.26
CA GLU A 88 -3.47 -8.23 -0.59
C GLU A 88 -3.51 -7.58 0.80
N ILE A 89 -2.36 -7.51 1.48
CA ILE A 89 -2.25 -6.96 2.83
C ILE A 89 -2.29 -5.43 2.85
N VAL A 90 -2.17 -4.79 1.68
CA VAL A 90 -2.33 -3.34 1.48
C VAL A 90 -3.61 -2.81 2.14
N ARG A 91 -4.65 -3.66 2.24
CA ARG A 91 -5.88 -3.37 2.96
C ARG A 91 -5.66 -2.84 4.37
N TYR A 92 -4.65 -3.35 5.08
CA TYR A 92 -4.35 -2.97 6.45
C TYR A 92 -3.69 -1.59 6.52
N ALA A 93 -2.83 -1.27 5.56
CA ALA A 93 -2.16 0.02 5.50
C ALA A 93 -3.10 1.16 5.10
N LEU A 94 -4.10 0.90 4.25
CA LEU A 94 -5.09 1.91 3.85
C LEU A 94 -6.08 2.26 4.97
N VAL A 95 -6.38 1.33 5.88
CA VAL A 95 -7.20 1.63 7.07
C VAL A 95 -6.48 2.59 8.01
N SER A 96 -5.15 2.50 8.11
CA SER A 96 -4.34 3.38 8.96
C SER A 96 -4.21 4.82 8.45
N ILE A 97 -4.47 5.09 7.17
CA ILE A 97 -4.45 6.46 6.58
C ILE A 97 -5.80 7.17 6.78
N LEU A 98 -6.84 6.46 7.21
CA LEU A 98 -8.22 6.98 7.35
C LEU A 98 -8.64 7.21 8.81
N LEU A 99 -7.72 7.07 9.75
CA LEU A 99 -7.89 7.41 11.18
C LEU A 99 -6.90 8.53 11.53
#